data_AF-A0A5B2VQR8-F1
#
_entry.id   AF-A0A5B2VQR8-F1
#
_cell.length_a   1.000
_cell.length_b   1.000
_cell.length_c   1.000
_cell.angle_alpha   90.00
_cell.angle_beta   90.00
_cell.angle_gamma   90.00
#
_symmetry.space_group_name_H-M   'P 1'
#
loop_
_entity.id
_entity.type
_entity.pdbx_description
1 polymer ?
#
loop_
_entity_poly.entity_id
_entity_poly.type
_entity_poly.pdbx_seq_one_letter_code
_entity_poly.pdbx_strand_id
1 'polypeptide(L)' 'MNHPTAYSHLAGREVSTWSEEWRHECEVAAVLAMSPTQRKSFFDGSTDGEGRPGTAVGAP' A
#
# COMPACT_ATOMS: atom_id res chain seq x y z
N MET A 1 20.23 -11.56 11.86
CA MET A 1 18.99 -12.37 11.92
C MET A 1 18.76 -13.03 10.57
N ASN A 2 18.20 -14.24 10.52
CA ASN A 2 17.65 -14.79 9.28
C ASN A 2 16.22 -14.26 9.14
N HIS A 3 15.94 -13.44 8.12
CA HIS A 3 14.61 -12.89 7.87
C HIS A 3 13.80 -13.92 7.07
N PRO A 4 12.52 -14.15 7.40
CA PRO A 4 11.69 -15.05 6.62
C PRO A 4 11.55 -14.52 5.19
N THR A 5 11.64 -15.41 4.20
CA THR A 5 11.46 -15.09 2.79
C THR A 5 10.04 -15.40 2.33
N ALA A 6 9.61 -14.70 1.30
CA ALA A 6 8.36 -14.96 0.59
C ALA A 6 8.55 -14.70 -0.91
N TYR A 7 7.79 -15.40 -1.75
CA TYR A 7 7.84 -15.20 -3.20
C TYR A 7 7.09 -13.91 -3.58
N SER A 8 7.77 -12.95 -4.21
CA SER A 8 7.14 -11.74 -4.76
C SER A 8 6.88 -11.93 -6.25
N HIS A 9 5.64 -11.69 -6.68
CA HIS A 9 5.27 -11.74 -8.09
C HIS A 9 5.81 -10.52 -8.84
N LEU A 10 5.90 -9.37 -8.18
CA LEU A 10 6.49 -8.15 -8.76
C LEU A 10 7.99 -8.32 -9.05
N ALA A 11 8.73 -8.98 -8.16
CA ALA A 11 10.16 -9.20 -8.32
C ALA A 11 10.52 -10.51 -9.05
N GLY A 12 9.57 -11.44 -9.19
CA GLY A 12 9.78 -12.74 -9.84
C GLY A 12 10.75 -13.67 -9.10
N ARG A 13 10.93 -13.47 -7.79
CA ARG A 13 11.88 -14.23 -6.95
C ARG A 13 11.46 -14.25 -5.48
N GLU A 14 12.12 -15.09 -4.69
CA GLU A 14 12.06 -14.96 -3.23
C GLU A 14 12.73 -13.67 -2.76
N VAL A 15 12.02 -12.94 -1.92
CA VAL A 15 12.50 -11.71 -1.28
C VAL A 15 12.36 -11.84 0.23
N SER A 16 13.14 -11.06 0.97
CA SER A 16 12.95 -10.95 2.42
C SER A 16 11.63 -10.25 2.70
N THR A 17 10.87 -10.74 3.68
CA THR A 17 9.64 -10.07 4.15
C THR A 17 9.88 -8.68 4.75
N TRP A 18 11.15 -8.28 4.91
CA TRP A 18 11.57 -6.97 5.41
C TRP A 18 12.13 -6.08 4.29
N SER A 19 12.17 -6.57 3.05
CA SER A 19 12.68 -5.80 1.92
C SER A 19 11.63 -4.84 1.36
N GLU A 20 12.08 -3.85 0.61
CA GLU A 20 11.18 -2.92 -0.07
C GLU A 20 10.35 -3.64 -1.13
N GLU A 21 10.88 -4.65 -1.81
CA GLU A 21 10.10 -5.44 -2.78
C GLU A 21 8.87 -6.09 -2.11
N TRP A 22 9.04 -6.66 -0.91
CA TRP A 22 7.91 -7.23 -0.18
C TRP A 22 6.90 -6.18 0.30
N ARG A 23 7.39 -5.00 0.70
CA ARG A 23 6.52 -3.87 1.05
C ARG A 23 5.64 -3.46 -0.14
N HIS A 24 6.23 -3.30 -1.32
CA HIS A 24 5.49 -2.93 -2.53
C HIS A 24 4.50 -4.02 -2.97
N GLU A 25 4.87 -5.31 -2.86
CA GLU A 25 3.93 -6.41 -3.12
C GLU A 25 2.70 -6.31 -2.22
N CYS A 26 2.90 -6.05 -0.92
CA CYS A 26 1.81 -5.88 0.04
C CYS A 26 0.95 -4.64 -0.27
N GLU A 27 1.57 -3.51 -0.60
CA GLU A 27 0.87 -2.27 -0.98
C GLU A 27 -0.02 -2.50 -2.21
N VAL A 28 0.51 -3.17 -3.25
CA VAL A 28 -0.25 -3.51 -4.47
C VAL A 28 -1.39 -4.46 -4.14
N ALA A 29 -1.15 -5.51 -3.35
CA ALA A 29 -2.19 -6.46 -2.94
C ALA A 29 -3.32 -5.76 -2.17
N ALA A 30 -2.98 -4.83 -1.28
CA ALA A 30 -3.96 -4.03 -0.54
C ALA A 30 -4.81 -3.17 -1.49
N VAL A 31 -4.20 -2.46 -2.44
CA VAL A 31 -4.93 -1.64 -3.43
C VAL A 31 -5.85 -2.49 -4.33
N LEU A 32 -5.39 -3.69 -4.72
CA LEU A 32 -6.19 -4.62 -5.52
C LEU A 32 -7.40 -5.16 -4.76
N ALA A 33 -7.29 -5.33 -3.43
CA ALA A 33 -8.40 -5.77 -2.57
C ALA A 33 -9.44 -4.66 -2.30
N MET A 34 -9.12 -3.39 -2.57
CA MET A 34 -10.08 -2.28 -2.40
C MET A 34 -11.21 -2.34 -3.43
N SER A 35 -12.43 -1.97 -3.01
CA SER A 35 -13.52 -1.68 -3.94
C SER A 35 -13.20 -0.44 -4.80
N PRO A 36 -13.84 -0.26 -5.98
CA PRO A 36 -13.61 0.91 -6.83
C PRO A 36 -13.82 2.24 -6.10
N THR A 37 -14.82 2.33 -5.22
CA THR A 37 -15.08 3.54 -4.42
C THR A 37 -13.94 3.81 -3.42
N GLN A 38 -13.50 2.78 -2.68
CA GLN A 38 -12.40 2.92 -1.72
C GLN A 38 -11.10 3.29 -2.42
N ARG A 39 -10.82 2.66 -3.56
CA ARG A 39 -9.63 2.94 -4.37
C ARG A 39 -9.64 4.39 -4.87
N LYS A 40 -10.79 4.87 -5.34
CA LYS A 40 -10.96 6.26 -5.77
C LYS A 40 -10.69 7.23 -4.62
N SER A 41 -11.31 7.04 -3.46
CA SER A 41 -11.06 7.89 -2.28
C SER A 41 -9.61 7.83 -1.79
N PHE A 42 -8.96 6.67 -1.89
CA PHE A 42 -7.57 6.49 -1.50
C PHE A 42 -6.60 7.30 -2.38
N PHE A 43 -6.84 7.34 -3.71
CA PHE A 43 -5.97 8.05 -4.65
C PHE A 43 -6.34 9.52 -4.89
N ASP A 44 -7.62 9.88 -4.88
CA ASP A 44 -8.07 11.27 -5.08
C ASP A 44 -7.81 12.14 -3.84
N GLY A 45 -7.43 11.52 -2.70
CA GLY A 45 -7.43 12.15 -1.40
C GLY A 45 -8.86 12.41 -0.93
N SER A 46 -9.09 12.47 0.38
CA SER A 46 -10.33 13.07 0.88
C SER A 46 -10.26 14.55 0.57
N THR A 47 -10.77 14.99 -0.58
CA THR A 47 -11.16 16.38 -0.78
C THR A 47 -12.32 16.63 0.18
N ASP A 48 -12.00 17.10 1.39
CA ASP A 48 -12.89 18.03 2.05
C ASP A 48 -13.20 19.15 1.04
N GLY A 49 -14.44 19.64 1.03
CA GLY A 49 -14.95 20.58 0.03
C GLY A 49 -14.22 21.94 -0.03
N GLU A 50 -13.06 22.08 0.62
CA GLU A 50 -12.22 23.25 0.77
C GLU A 50 -10.83 23.04 0.12
N GLY A 51 -10.68 22.19 -0.90
CA GLY A 51 -9.49 22.20 -1.79
C GLY A 51 -8.11 22.23 -1.10
N ARG A 52 -7.97 21.65 0.08
CA ARG A 52 -6.68 21.46 0.76
C ARG A 52 -6.41 19.97 0.84
N PRO A 53 -5.19 19.49 0.54
CA PRO A 53 -4.86 18.10 0.78
C PRO A 53 -4.98 17.87 2.29
N GLY A 54 -6.02 17.12 2.70
CA GLY A 54 -6.24 16.76 4.08
C GLY A 54 -5.00 16.06 4.62
N THR A 55 -4.25 16.77 5.47
CA THR A 55 -3.12 16.20 6.21
C THR A 55 -3.66 14.96 6.94
N ALA A 56 -3.17 13.78 6.58
CA ALA A 56 -3.45 12.55 7.29
C ALA A 56 -2.96 12.71 8.74
N VAL A 57 -3.87 13.11 9.63
CA VAL A 57 -3.65 13.12 11.07
C VAL A 57 -4.18 11.82 11.62
N GLY A 58 -3.24 11.01 12.14
CA GLY A 58 -3.51 10.03 13.18
C GLY A 58 -3.84 8.62 12.68
N ALA A 59 -2.81 7.79 12.55
CA ALA A 59 -2.95 6.38 12.89
C ALA A 59 -3.00 6.26 14.43
N PRO A 60 -3.83 5.37 15.00
CA PRO A 60 -3.76 5.02 16.42
C PRO A 60 -2.45 4.28 16.76
#